data_AF-A0A2G9XRK7-F1
#
_entry.id   AF-A0A2G9XRK7-F1
#
_cell.length_a   1.000
_cell.length_b   1.000
_cell.length_c   1.000
_cell.angle_alpha   90.00
_cell.angle_beta   90.00
_cell.angle_gamma   90.00
#
_symmetry.space_group_name_H-M   'P 1'
#
loop_
_entity.id
_entity.type
_entity.pdbx_description
1 polymer ?
#
loop_
_entity_poly.entity_id
_entity_poly.type
_entity_poly.pdbx_seq_one_letter_code
_entity_poly.pdbx_strand_id
1 'polypeptide(L)'
;IPKVFIIDREACIGCGLCERACLAGAVDYSDKETTEKISVGSVILSPGFEVFDAKLRPEFGYGVFPNVVTSIELERILSATGPHRSHLLRPSDGAIPERIAFIQCVGSRDVSCGNDFCSSICCMYAVKEAIIAKEHVHFVKPTIFNMDIRAYGKGFDAYYERAKADYGVRFIKCMVSKVREKPKTNNLVVGYLSEEGKAIEEEFELVVLSLGMATSQSVRDTAARLGVKLNRFGFCETETFAPLATSRKGIYVCGAFQSPKDIPETVAQASGAAAAASGIIASARGTLAIKKEYPPEDEVKPEEEARIGVFVCHCGINIGGVVNVPAVKEYAGTLPDVVHVDENLYTCSQDTQEKIKNAIKEKGLNRVIVASCSPRTHEPMFQETIREAGLNKFL
;
A
#
# COMPACT_ATOMS: atom_id res chain seq x y z
N ILE A 1 -4.46 2.08 11.10
CA ILE A 1 -5.90 2.24 10.80
C ILE A 1 -6.64 1.34 11.78
N PRO A 2 -7.57 1.85 12.59
CA PRO A 2 -8.30 1.02 13.55
C PRO A 2 -9.11 -0.05 12.82
N LYS A 3 -9.13 -1.29 13.35
CA LYS A 3 -9.91 -2.40 12.80
C LYS A 3 -11.38 -2.28 13.22
N VAL A 4 -12.06 -1.27 12.68
CA VAL A 4 -13.47 -0.97 12.97
C VAL A 4 -14.30 -1.01 11.68
N PHE A 5 -15.57 -1.35 11.83
CA PHE A 5 -16.54 -1.27 10.73
C PHE A 5 -17.16 0.12 10.70
N ILE A 6 -17.59 0.55 9.51
CA ILE A 6 -18.34 1.79 9.30
C ILE A 6 -19.62 1.49 8.54
N ILE A 7 -20.67 2.27 8.81
CA ILE A 7 -21.90 2.24 8.02
C ILE A 7 -21.83 3.40 7.04
N ASP A 8 -21.77 3.09 5.75
CA ASP A 8 -21.97 4.09 4.71
C ASP A 8 -23.45 4.50 4.67
N ARG A 9 -23.74 5.72 5.13
CA ARG A 9 -25.10 6.25 5.22
C ARG A 9 -25.73 6.52 3.87
N GLU A 10 -24.94 6.73 2.82
CA GLU A 10 -25.45 6.97 1.47
C GLU A 10 -25.93 5.65 0.83
N ALA A 11 -25.30 4.54 1.18
CA ALA A 11 -25.68 3.20 0.70
C ALA A 11 -26.64 2.43 1.63
N CYS A 12 -26.75 2.82 2.91
CA CYS A 12 -27.54 2.10 3.91
C CYS A 12 -29.05 2.29 3.69
N ILE A 13 -29.79 1.16 3.63
CA ILE A 13 -31.26 1.15 3.50
C ILE A 13 -32.01 1.11 4.84
N GLY A 14 -31.31 1.13 5.98
CA GLY A 14 -31.94 1.16 7.31
C GLY A 14 -32.69 -0.10 7.72
N CYS A 15 -32.30 -1.28 7.22
CA CYS A 15 -33.04 -2.54 7.48
C CYS A 15 -32.82 -3.16 8.87
N GLY A 16 -31.89 -2.66 9.68
CA GLY A 16 -31.62 -3.17 11.03
C GLY A 16 -31.05 -4.58 11.09
N LEU A 17 -30.57 -5.15 9.97
CA LEU A 17 -30.05 -6.52 9.95
C LEU A 17 -28.66 -6.63 10.59
N CYS A 18 -27.77 -5.67 10.33
CA CYS A 18 -26.42 -5.67 10.92
C CYS A 18 -26.46 -5.49 12.45
N GLU A 19 -27.39 -4.68 12.96
CA GLU A 19 -27.62 -4.50 14.40
C GLU A 19 -28.03 -5.82 15.07
N ARG A 20 -29.03 -6.51 14.51
CA ARG A 20 -29.47 -7.82 15.00
C ARG A 20 -28.38 -8.89 14.93
N ALA A 21 -27.48 -8.82 13.96
CA ALA A 21 -26.37 -9.74 13.81
C ALA A 21 -25.17 -9.40 14.73
N CYS A 22 -25.12 -8.19 15.30
CA CYS A 22 -23.99 -7.73 16.08
C CYS A 22 -24.05 -8.21 17.53
N LEU A 23 -23.35 -9.31 17.81
CA LEU A 23 -23.25 -9.86 19.18
C LEU A 23 -22.63 -8.88 20.19
N ALA A 24 -21.78 -7.96 19.72
CA ALA A 24 -21.14 -6.96 20.56
C ALA A 24 -22.03 -5.75 20.87
N GLY A 25 -23.20 -5.63 20.23
CA GLY A 25 -24.08 -4.46 20.38
C GLY A 25 -23.45 -3.13 19.93
N ALA A 26 -22.48 -3.18 19.00
CA ALA A 26 -21.68 -2.03 18.59
C ALA A 26 -22.31 -1.19 17.46
N VAL A 27 -23.40 -1.66 16.85
CA VAL A 27 -24.09 -0.94 15.78
C VAL A 27 -24.98 0.13 16.40
N ASP A 28 -24.64 1.39 16.17
CA ASP A 28 -25.42 2.54 16.62
C ASP A 28 -25.82 3.43 15.43
N TYR A 29 -27.11 3.39 15.07
CA TYR A 29 -27.65 4.27 14.01
C TYR A 29 -27.83 5.72 14.46
N SER A 30 -27.81 5.97 15.77
CA SER A 30 -27.96 7.31 16.35
C SER A 30 -26.64 8.06 16.46
N ASP A 31 -25.51 7.39 16.23
CA ASP A 31 -24.17 7.99 16.20
C ASP A 31 -24.12 9.18 15.23
N LYS A 32 -23.43 10.25 15.59
CA LYS A 32 -23.41 11.49 14.82
C LYS A 32 -22.01 12.09 14.86
N GLU A 33 -21.71 12.86 13.81
CA GLU A 33 -20.50 13.67 13.77
C GLU A 33 -20.41 14.55 15.03
N THR A 34 -19.30 14.43 15.75
CA THR A 34 -18.97 15.25 16.90
C THR A 34 -17.83 16.19 16.55
N THR A 35 -17.86 17.39 17.12
CA THR A 35 -16.77 18.37 16.96
C THR A 35 -15.98 18.43 18.25
N GLU A 36 -14.70 18.06 18.17
CA GLU A 36 -13.76 18.20 19.27
C GLU A 36 -12.80 19.37 19.03
N LYS A 37 -12.47 20.09 20.11
CA LYS A 37 -11.47 21.16 20.08
C LYS A 37 -10.19 20.67 20.72
N ILE A 38 -9.14 20.53 19.91
CA ILE A 38 -7.82 20.08 20.37
C ILE A 38 -6.85 21.26 20.28
N SER A 39 -6.21 21.60 21.39
CA SER A 39 -5.15 22.60 21.43
C SER A 39 -3.83 21.97 20.99
N VAL A 40 -3.28 22.43 19.87
CA VAL A 40 -2.01 21.94 19.31
C VAL A 40 -1.01 23.07 19.16
N GLY A 41 0.27 22.79 19.42
CA GLY A 41 1.35 23.77 19.25
C GLY A 41 2.02 23.73 17.87
N SER A 42 1.86 22.63 17.14
CA SER A 42 2.36 22.44 15.78
C SER A 42 1.47 21.46 15.01
N VAL A 43 1.44 21.57 13.68
CA VAL A 43 0.63 20.74 12.78
C VAL A 43 1.50 20.18 11.66
N ILE A 44 1.31 18.91 11.29
CA ILE A 44 1.95 18.29 10.13
C ILE A 44 0.88 17.87 9.14
N LEU A 45 0.95 18.40 7.92
CA LEU A 45 0.08 18.01 6.81
C LEU A 45 0.68 16.81 6.07
N SER A 46 -0.05 15.70 6.11
CA SER A 46 0.30 14.46 5.40
C SER A 46 -0.92 13.80 4.72
N PRO A 47 -1.79 14.54 4.01
CA PRO A 47 -3.01 13.96 3.43
C PRO A 47 -2.74 13.00 2.25
N GLY A 48 -1.49 12.87 1.81
CA GLY A 48 -1.11 11.98 0.71
C GLY A 48 -1.41 12.61 -0.66
N PHE A 49 -1.97 11.80 -1.56
CA PHE A 49 -2.29 12.17 -2.94
C PHE A 49 -3.52 11.38 -3.42
N GLU A 50 -4.10 11.84 -4.52
CA GLU A 50 -5.05 11.06 -5.32
C GLU A 50 -4.41 10.69 -6.66
N VAL A 51 -4.94 9.67 -7.32
CA VAL A 51 -4.50 9.36 -8.70
C VAL A 51 -5.17 10.27 -9.70
N PHE A 52 -4.48 10.56 -10.80
CA PHE A 52 -5.05 11.28 -11.93
C PHE A 52 -6.27 10.54 -12.50
N ASP A 53 -7.34 11.28 -12.83
CA ASP A 53 -8.53 10.69 -13.45
C ASP A 53 -8.26 10.32 -14.92
N ALA A 54 -8.07 9.02 -15.18
CA ALA A 54 -7.82 8.49 -16.51
C ALA A 54 -8.95 8.77 -17.52
N LYS A 55 -10.18 9.08 -17.08
CA LYS A 55 -11.29 9.46 -17.99
C LYS A 55 -11.00 10.75 -18.74
N LEU A 56 -10.12 11.60 -18.21
CA LEU A 56 -9.64 12.81 -18.88
C LEU A 56 -8.72 12.52 -20.08
N ARG A 57 -8.37 11.24 -20.32
CA ARG A 57 -7.59 10.75 -21.47
C ARG A 57 -8.39 9.70 -22.25
N PRO A 58 -9.49 10.11 -22.91
CA PRO A 58 -10.40 9.19 -23.59
C PRO A 58 -9.74 8.38 -24.72
N GLU A 59 -8.63 8.86 -25.29
CA GLU A 59 -7.85 8.14 -26.31
C GLU A 59 -7.27 6.81 -25.81
N PHE A 60 -7.17 6.61 -24.49
CA PHE A 60 -6.75 5.35 -23.88
C PHE A 60 -7.92 4.43 -23.52
N GLY A 61 -9.16 4.91 -23.62
CA GLY A 61 -10.36 4.07 -23.50
C GLY A 61 -10.74 3.63 -22.09
N TYR A 62 -10.16 4.23 -21.05
CA TYR A 62 -10.53 3.93 -19.66
C TYR A 62 -12.00 4.27 -19.36
N GLY A 63 -12.70 3.35 -18.69
CA GLY A 63 -14.14 3.45 -18.43
C GLY A 63 -15.05 3.11 -19.62
N VAL A 64 -14.48 2.84 -20.79
CA VAL A 64 -15.20 2.37 -21.99
C VAL A 64 -14.82 0.93 -22.32
N PHE A 65 -13.52 0.63 -22.37
CA PHE A 65 -13.02 -0.72 -22.64
C PHE A 65 -12.75 -1.45 -21.32
N PRO A 66 -13.43 -2.58 -21.02
CA PRO A 66 -13.30 -3.25 -19.73
C PRO A 66 -11.88 -3.70 -19.40
N ASN A 67 -11.08 -4.03 -20.43
CA ASN A 67 -9.71 -4.51 -20.26
C ASN A 67 -8.66 -3.37 -20.17
N VAL A 68 -9.09 -2.10 -20.12
CA VAL A 68 -8.23 -0.97 -19.78
C VAL A 68 -8.41 -0.68 -18.30
N VAL A 69 -7.37 -0.97 -17.52
CA VAL A 69 -7.34 -0.75 -16.07
C VAL A 69 -6.28 0.28 -15.70
N THR A 70 -6.41 0.87 -14.52
CA THR A 70 -5.39 1.70 -13.90
C THR A 70 -4.35 0.85 -13.17
N SER A 71 -3.17 1.40 -12.93
CA SER A 71 -2.15 0.74 -12.12
C SER A 71 -2.65 0.36 -10.72
N ILE A 72 -3.45 1.21 -10.06
CA ILE A 72 -4.03 0.91 -8.74
C ILE A 72 -5.06 -0.22 -8.81
N GLU A 73 -5.86 -0.31 -9.86
CA GLU A 73 -6.76 -1.46 -10.05
C GLU A 73 -5.98 -2.76 -10.25
N LEU A 74 -4.89 -2.72 -11.02
CA LEU A 74 -4.01 -3.87 -11.17
C LEU A 74 -3.37 -4.27 -9.82
N GLU A 75 -2.95 -3.32 -8.99
CA GLU A 75 -2.48 -3.60 -7.63
C GLU A 75 -3.55 -4.32 -6.79
N ARG A 76 -4.83 -3.93 -6.92
CA ARG A 76 -5.93 -4.62 -6.24
C ARG A 76 -6.17 -6.02 -6.80
N ILE A 77 -6.04 -6.22 -8.12
CA ILE A 77 -6.14 -7.54 -8.76
C ILE A 77 -5.03 -8.47 -8.24
N LEU A 78 -3.78 -8.01 -8.24
CA LEU A 78 -2.60 -8.78 -7.82
C LEU A 78 -2.48 -8.97 -6.29
N SER A 79 -3.25 -8.22 -5.49
CA SER A 79 -3.20 -8.30 -4.04
C SER A 79 -3.83 -9.58 -3.48
N ALA A 80 -3.16 -10.21 -2.51
CA ALA A 80 -3.67 -11.41 -1.83
C ALA A 80 -4.94 -11.15 -1.02
N THR A 81 -5.12 -9.92 -0.54
CA THR A 81 -6.36 -9.41 0.08
C THR A 81 -7.20 -8.61 -0.90
N GLY A 82 -6.91 -8.73 -2.18
CA GLY A 82 -7.66 -8.18 -3.29
C GLY A 82 -8.97 -8.94 -3.56
N PRO A 83 -9.88 -8.34 -4.34
CA PRO A 83 -11.11 -9.02 -4.77
C PRO A 83 -10.84 -10.34 -5.51
N HIS A 84 -9.69 -10.46 -6.18
CA HIS A 84 -9.29 -11.64 -6.94
C HIS A 84 -8.25 -12.51 -6.22
N ARG A 85 -7.89 -12.21 -4.97
CA ARG A 85 -6.93 -12.99 -4.15
C ARG A 85 -5.65 -13.36 -4.92
N SER A 86 -5.01 -12.37 -5.55
CA SER A 86 -3.81 -12.51 -6.38
C SER A 86 -3.97 -13.24 -7.72
N HIS A 87 -5.19 -13.59 -8.15
CA HIS A 87 -5.41 -14.10 -9.50
C HIS A 87 -5.43 -12.94 -10.51
N LEU A 88 -4.50 -12.97 -11.48
CA LEU A 88 -4.42 -11.99 -12.57
C LEU A 88 -5.48 -12.31 -13.64
N LEU A 89 -6.59 -11.57 -13.60
CA LEU A 89 -7.77 -11.82 -14.44
C LEU A 89 -8.16 -10.57 -15.23
N ARG A 90 -8.60 -10.76 -16.46
CA ARG A 90 -9.19 -9.71 -17.30
C ARG A 90 -10.57 -9.31 -16.76
N PRO A 91 -10.88 -8.02 -16.64
CA PRO A 91 -12.21 -7.60 -16.17
C PRO A 91 -13.36 -7.98 -17.10
N SER A 92 -13.12 -8.10 -18.41
CA SER A 92 -14.18 -8.44 -19.39
C SER A 92 -14.75 -9.84 -19.23
N ASP A 93 -13.91 -10.85 -18.94
CA ASP A 93 -14.31 -12.25 -18.99
C ASP A 93 -13.64 -13.17 -17.95
N GLY A 94 -12.76 -12.63 -17.10
CA GLY A 94 -12.06 -13.38 -16.09
C GLY A 94 -10.95 -14.31 -16.61
N ALA A 95 -10.58 -14.25 -17.90
CA ALA A 95 -9.45 -15.01 -18.41
C ALA A 95 -8.11 -14.43 -17.95
N ILE A 96 -7.04 -15.23 -17.98
CA ILE A 96 -5.69 -14.74 -17.66
C ILE A 96 -5.08 -14.12 -18.94
N PRO A 97 -4.65 -12.85 -18.92
CA PRO A 97 -4.07 -12.22 -20.11
C PRO A 97 -2.67 -12.77 -20.39
N GLU A 98 -2.35 -13.12 -21.64
CA GLU A 98 -1.01 -13.46 -22.08
C GLU A 98 -0.17 -12.21 -22.36
N ARG A 99 -0.76 -11.15 -22.93
CA ARG A 99 -0.05 -9.91 -23.29
C ARG A 99 -0.60 -8.70 -22.55
N ILE A 100 0.27 -8.00 -21.84
CA ILE A 100 -0.09 -6.83 -21.03
C ILE A 100 0.73 -5.62 -21.50
N ALA A 101 0.03 -4.52 -21.79
CA ALA A 101 0.65 -3.24 -22.12
C ALA A 101 0.57 -2.28 -20.93
N PHE A 102 1.68 -1.66 -20.55
CA PHE A 102 1.72 -0.57 -19.58
C PHE A 102 1.99 0.74 -20.32
N ILE A 103 1.10 1.72 -20.17
CA ILE A 103 1.24 3.03 -20.79
C ILE A 103 1.75 4.01 -19.74
N GLN A 104 2.97 4.50 -19.92
CA GLN A 104 3.59 5.43 -18.98
C GLN A 104 3.08 6.86 -19.14
N CYS A 105 3.25 7.64 -18.07
CA CYS A 105 3.00 9.09 -18.06
C CYS A 105 1.54 9.49 -18.31
N VAL A 106 0.57 8.65 -17.94
CA VAL A 106 -0.86 8.99 -18.05
C VAL A 106 -1.19 10.07 -17.01
N GLY A 107 -1.47 11.29 -17.48
CA GLY A 107 -1.72 12.44 -16.61
C GLY A 107 -0.46 13.10 -16.04
N SER A 108 0.71 12.90 -16.67
CA SER A 108 1.98 13.52 -16.26
C SER A 108 2.86 13.79 -17.47
N ARG A 109 3.71 14.82 -17.39
CA ARG A 109 4.53 15.30 -18.51
C ARG A 109 3.68 15.59 -19.76
N ASP A 110 2.48 16.11 -19.52
CA ASP A 110 1.47 16.36 -20.54
C ASP A 110 0.85 17.75 -20.31
N VAL A 111 1.21 18.67 -21.19
CA VAL A 111 0.74 20.06 -21.14
C VAL A 111 -0.76 20.14 -21.45
N SER A 112 -1.32 19.21 -22.21
CA SER A 112 -2.73 19.24 -22.62
C SER A 112 -3.69 19.03 -21.45
N CYS A 113 -3.25 18.38 -20.37
CA CYS A 113 -4.00 18.24 -19.12
C CYS A 113 -3.46 19.12 -17.98
N GLY A 114 -2.58 20.08 -18.28
CA GLY A 114 -2.02 21.01 -17.29
C GLY A 114 -0.95 20.41 -16.37
N ASN A 115 -0.55 19.16 -16.59
CA ASN A 115 0.41 18.43 -15.75
C ASN A 115 1.75 18.25 -16.49
N ASP A 116 2.52 19.34 -16.61
CA ASP A 116 3.85 19.30 -17.23
C ASP A 116 4.96 18.72 -16.32
N PHE A 117 4.64 18.37 -15.07
CA PHE A 117 5.55 17.72 -14.12
C PHE A 117 5.58 16.19 -14.29
N CYS A 118 6.61 15.55 -13.74
CA CYS A 118 6.70 14.10 -13.63
C CYS A 118 6.19 13.62 -12.27
N SER A 119 5.39 12.56 -12.25
CA SER A 119 4.90 11.96 -11.00
C SER A 119 5.91 11.07 -10.27
N SER A 120 7.16 11.02 -10.73
CA SER A 120 8.33 10.36 -10.10
C SER A 120 8.28 8.82 -9.94
N ILE A 121 7.13 8.25 -9.60
CA ILE A 121 7.00 6.84 -9.19
C ILE A 121 6.52 5.90 -10.30
N CYS A 122 5.91 6.44 -11.36
CA CYS A 122 5.19 5.63 -12.36
C CYS A 122 6.07 4.70 -13.19
N CYS A 123 7.33 5.06 -13.40
CA CYS A 123 8.30 4.15 -14.01
C CYS A 123 8.50 2.90 -13.13
N MET A 124 8.68 3.09 -11.83
CA MET A 124 9.10 2.01 -10.95
C MET A 124 7.95 1.11 -10.53
N TYR A 125 6.75 1.65 -10.26
CA TYR A 125 5.62 0.77 -9.98
C TYR A 125 5.22 -0.04 -11.21
N ALA A 126 5.34 0.49 -12.44
CA ALA A 126 5.00 -0.26 -13.65
C ALA A 126 5.99 -1.42 -13.88
N VAL A 127 7.29 -1.17 -13.67
CA VAL A 127 8.31 -2.24 -13.68
C VAL A 127 8.01 -3.29 -12.60
N LYS A 128 7.62 -2.85 -11.40
CA LYS A 128 7.23 -3.75 -10.31
C LYS A 128 6.00 -4.57 -10.68
N GLU A 129 4.91 -3.94 -11.10
CA GLU A 129 3.67 -4.61 -11.52
C GLU A 129 3.92 -5.61 -12.65
N ALA A 130 4.78 -5.28 -13.63
CA ALA A 130 5.17 -6.19 -14.69
C ALA A 130 5.91 -7.43 -14.17
N ILE A 131 6.85 -7.26 -13.24
CA ILE A 131 7.55 -8.38 -12.58
C ILE A 131 6.55 -9.21 -11.77
N ILE A 132 5.73 -8.59 -10.93
CA ILE A 132 4.76 -9.29 -10.09
C ILE A 132 3.76 -10.07 -10.94
N ALA A 133 3.27 -9.50 -12.04
CA ALA A 133 2.39 -10.21 -12.98
C ALA A 133 3.07 -11.48 -13.56
N LYS A 134 4.36 -11.40 -13.87
CA LYS A 134 5.17 -12.53 -14.36
C LYS A 134 5.45 -13.59 -13.28
N GLU A 135 5.60 -13.17 -12.03
CA GLU A 135 5.75 -14.08 -10.88
C GLU A 135 4.45 -14.84 -10.57
N HIS A 136 3.30 -14.18 -10.73
CA HIS A 136 2.00 -14.80 -10.55
C HIS A 136 1.64 -15.72 -11.73
N VAL A 137 2.01 -15.33 -12.96
CA VAL A 137 1.72 -16.08 -14.18
C VAL A 137 2.92 -16.03 -15.13
N HIS A 138 3.70 -17.11 -15.15
CA HIS A 138 4.99 -17.17 -15.85
C HIS A 138 4.93 -16.96 -17.37
N PHE A 139 3.81 -17.22 -18.02
CA PHE A 139 3.68 -17.05 -19.48
C PHE A 139 3.31 -15.62 -19.92
N VAL A 140 2.93 -14.73 -19.00
CA VAL A 140 2.58 -13.34 -19.30
C VAL A 140 3.75 -12.63 -19.98
N LYS A 141 3.48 -11.76 -20.95
CA LYS A 141 4.45 -10.97 -21.70
C LYS A 141 4.17 -9.48 -21.49
N PRO A 142 4.76 -8.86 -20.45
CA PRO A 142 4.61 -7.43 -20.20
C PRO A 142 5.39 -6.60 -21.22
N THR A 143 4.76 -5.53 -21.73
CA THR A 143 5.41 -4.49 -22.53
C THR A 143 5.12 -3.12 -21.91
N ILE A 144 6.17 -2.36 -21.60
CA ILE A 144 6.08 -1.01 -21.04
C ILE A 144 6.39 0.00 -22.15
N PHE A 145 5.44 0.88 -22.44
CA PHE A 145 5.56 1.97 -23.40
C PHE A 145 5.94 3.26 -22.69
N ASN A 146 7.14 3.77 -22.92
CA ASN A 146 7.71 4.90 -22.18
C ASN A 146 8.34 5.96 -23.08
N MET A 147 8.35 7.22 -22.65
CA MET A 147 9.24 8.23 -23.23
C MET A 147 10.67 8.06 -22.71
N ASP A 148 10.79 7.92 -21.40
CA ASP A 148 12.03 7.73 -20.65
C ASP A 148 11.74 6.80 -19.46
N ILE A 149 12.73 6.02 -19.03
CA ILE A 149 12.68 5.31 -17.76
C ILE A 149 13.42 6.12 -16.70
N ARG A 150 12.71 6.47 -15.63
CA ARG A 150 13.26 7.26 -14.50
C ARG A 150 13.49 6.38 -13.27
N ALA A 151 14.57 5.61 -13.30
CA ALA A 151 14.98 4.70 -12.24
C ALA A 151 16.06 5.31 -11.33
N TYR A 152 15.75 6.46 -10.70
CA TYR A 152 16.76 7.30 -10.04
C TYR A 152 17.07 6.95 -8.57
N GLY A 153 16.23 6.11 -7.94
CA GLY A 153 16.41 5.69 -6.54
C GLY A 153 17.52 4.66 -6.36
N LYS A 154 17.96 4.45 -5.11
CA LYS A 154 19.00 3.47 -4.79
C LYS A 154 18.55 2.06 -5.21
N GLY A 155 19.28 1.46 -6.15
CA GLY A 155 18.99 0.12 -6.67
C GLY A 155 17.86 0.05 -7.69
N PHE A 156 17.27 1.18 -8.10
CA PHE A 156 16.18 1.20 -9.07
C PHE A 156 16.67 0.82 -10.47
N ASP A 157 17.86 1.26 -10.86
CA ASP A 157 18.48 0.88 -12.13
C ASP A 157 18.69 -0.64 -12.23
N ALA A 158 19.25 -1.24 -11.18
CA ALA A 158 19.39 -2.70 -11.10
C ALA A 158 18.04 -3.44 -11.13
N TYR A 159 16.99 -2.87 -10.52
CA TYR A 159 15.64 -3.43 -10.57
C TYR A 159 15.05 -3.39 -12.00
N TYR A 160 15.30 -2.30 -12.72
CA TYR A 160 14.92 -2.14 -14.13
C TYR A 160 15.67 -3.09 -15.05
N GLU A 161 16.99 -3.23 -14.91
CA GLU A 161 17.78 -4.18 -15.70
C GLU A 161 17.39 -5.63 -15.42
N ARG A 162 17.10 -5.95 -14.15
CA ARG A 162 16.56 -7.26 -13.76
C ARG A 162 15.23 -7.56 -14.44
N ALA A 163 14.34 -6.57 -14.55
CA ALA A 163 13.06 -6.74 -15.24
C ALA A 163 13.25 -7.19 -16.70
N LYS A 164 14.28 -6.66 -17.38
CA LYS A 164 14.62 -7.07 -18.75
C LYS A 164 15.25 -8.46 -18.80
N ALA A 165 16.32 -8.65 -18.02
CA ALA A 165 17.18 -9.83 -18.11
C ALA A 165 16.48 -11.09 -17.61
N ASP A 166 15.81 -11.00 -16.46
CA ASP A 166 15.31 -12.18 -15.74
C ASP A 166 13.82 -12.44 -16.01
N TYR A 167 13.06 -11.37 -16.27
CA TYR A 167 11.60 -11.45 -16.44
C TYR A 167 11.14 -11.18 -17.89
N GLY A 168 12.05 -10.81 -18.79
CA GLY A 168 11.73 -10.58 -20.20
C GLY A 168 10.76 -9.42 -20.45
N VAL A 169 10.70 -8.44 -19.54
CA VAL A 169 9.85 -7.25 -19.71
C VAL A 169 10.37 -6.43 -20.88
N ARG A 170 9.49 -6.17 -21.85
CA ARG A 170 9.83 -5.41 -23.05
C ARG A 170 9.62 -3.92 -22.79
N PHE A 171 10.56 -3.09 -23.22
CA PHE A 171 10.46 -1.64 -23.10
C PHE A 171 10.47 -1.03 -24.49
N ILE A 172 9.45 -0.22 -24.80
CA ILE A 172 9.31 0.44 -26.09
C ILE A 172 9.34 1.94 -25.86
N LYS A 173 10.37 2.57 -26.43
CA LYS A 173 10.52 4.02 -26.37
C LYS A 173 9.60 4.69 -27.38
N CYS A 174 8.45 5.15 -26.91
CA CYS A 174 7.47 5.88 -27.72
C CYS A 174 6.46 6.62 -26.86
N MET A 175 5.65 7.45 -27.50
CA MET A 175 4.39 7.92 -26.95
C MET A 175 3.24 7.16 -27.63
N VAL A 176 2.39 6.52 -26.85
CA VAL A 176 1.20 5.83 -27.37
C VAL A 176 0.20 6.87 -27.86
N SER A 177 -0.30 6.69 -29.08
CA SER A 177 -1.22 7.62 -29.72
C SER A 177 -2.67 7.39 -29.32
N LYS A 178 -3.11 6.13 -29.30
CA LYS A 178 -4.47 5.71 -28.94
C LYS A 178 -4.53 4.21 -28.65
N VAL A 179 -5.56 3.81 -27.92
CA VAL A 179 -5.98 2.42 -27.72
C VAL A 179 -7.32 2.21 -28.41
N ARG A 180 -7.49 1.07 -29.09
CA ARG A 180 -8.77 0.68 -29.71
C ARG A 180 -9.11 -0.74 -29.30
N GLU A 181 -10.38 -1.01 -29.02
CA GLU A 181 -10.84 -2.37 -28.75
C GLU A 181 -11.22 -3.11 -30.04
N LYS A 182 -10.84 -4.39 -30.13
CA LYS A 182 -11.31 -5.30 -31.17
C LYS A 182 -12.69 -5.86 -30.78
N PRO A 183 -13.71 -5.69 -31.64
CA PRO A 183 -15.01 -6.29 -31.41
C PRO A 183 -14.90 -7.82 -31.24
N LYS A 184 -15.78 -8.40 -30.42
CA LYS A 184 -15.90 -9.84 -30.09
C LYS A 184 -14.83 -10.40 -29.16
N THR A 185 -13.59 -9.94 -29.20
CA THR A 185 -12.51 -10.46 -28.33
C THR A 185 -12.25 -9.59 -27.10
N ASN A 186 -12.63 -8.30 -27.14
CA ASN A 186 -12.26 -7.29 -26.15
C ASN A 186 -10.73 -7.11 -26.01
N ASN A 187 -9.96 -7.58 -26.99
CA ASN A 187 -8.52 -7.32 -27.04
C ASN A 187 -8.27 -5.88 -27.47
N LEU A 188 -7.15 -5.33 -27.04
CA LEU A 188 -6.81 -3.92 -27.16
C LEU A 188 -5.65 -3.75 -28.14
N VAL A 189 -5.84 -2.90 -29.14
CA VAL A 189 -4.81 -2.53 -30.12
C VAL A 189 -4.21 -1.20 -29.69
N VAL A 190 -2.92 -1.24 -29.34
CA VAL A 190 -2.11 -0.08 -28.95
C VAL A 190 -1.38 0.42 -30.18
N GLY A 191 -1.67 1.65 -30.59
CA GLY A 191 -1.02 2.32 -31.72
C GLY A 191 0.10 3.25 -31.28
N TYR A 192 1.31 3.08 -31.81
CA TYR A 192 2.48 3.92 -31.48
C TYR A 192 3.42 4.07 -32.69
N LEU A 193 4.37 5.00 -32.59
CA LEU A 193 5.45 5.15 -33.56
C LEU A 193 6.71 4.47 -33.03
N SER A 194 7.39 3.69 -33.88
CA SER A 194 8.73 3.18 -33.57
C SER A 194 9.76 4.32 -33.51
N GLU A 195 10.96 4.01 -33.01
CA GLU A 195 12.08 4.98 -33.06
C GLU A 195 12.44 5.39 -34.50
N GLU A 196 12.14 4.54 -35.49
CA GLU A 196 12.31 4.80 -36.92
C GLU A 196 11.13 5.61 -37.53
N GLY A 197 10.14 6.01 -36.73
CA GLY A 197 8.96 6.74 -37.16
C GLY A 197 7.89 5.90 -37.88
N LYS A 198 7.99 4.56 -37.84
CA LYS A 198 6.98 3.67 -38.45
C LYS A 198 5.79 3.52 -37.51
N ALA A 199 4.58 3.64 -38.05
CA ALA A 199 3.36 3.33 -37.30
C ALA A 199 3.26 1.82 -37.06
N ILE A 200 3.18 1.44 -35.79
CA ILE A 200 3.00 0.05 -35.34
C ILE A 200 1.68 -0.04 -34.59
N GLU A 201 0.96 -1.12 -34.84
CA GLU A 201 -0.21 -1.53 -34.08
C GLU A 201 0.06 -2.89 -33.48
N GLU A 202 0.01 -2.98 -32.16
CA GLU A 202 0.23 -4.24 -31.44
C GLU A 202 -0.98 -4.55 -30.55
N GLU A 203 -1.36 -5.81 -30.53
CA GLU A 203 -2.52 -6.29 -29.79
C GLU A 203 -2.13 -6.77 -28.39
N PHE A 204 -2.96 -6.48 -27.41
CA PHE A 204 -2.81 -6.83 -26.01
C PHE A 204 -4.16 -7.31 -25.46
N GLU A 205 -4.12 -8.07 -24.38
CA GLU A 205 -5.32 -8.59 -23.73
C GLU A 205 -5.68 -7.79 -22.47
N LEU A 206 -4.72 -7.03 -21.95
CA LEU A 206 -4.90 -6.08 -20.86
C LEU A 206 -4.02 -4.86 -21.12
N VAL A 207 -4.57 -3.65 -20.91
CA VAL A 207 -3.81 -2.39 -20.90
C VAL A 207 -3.90 -1.79 -19.51
N VAL A 208 -2.75 -1.37 -18.99
CA VAL A 208 -2.58 -0.78 -17.67
C VAL A 208 -2.12 0.66 -17.86
N LEU A 209 -2.89 1.60 -17.31
CA LEU A 209 -2.58 3.01 -17.34
C LEU A 209 -1.78 3.39 -16.10
N SER A 210 -0.51 3.76 -16.30
CA SER A 210 0.36 4.21 -15.23
C SER A 210 0.06 5.68 -14.92
N LEU A 211 -0.88 5.87 -13.99
CA LEU A 211 -1.40 7.17 -13.57
C LEU A 211 -0.38 8.03 -12.82
N GLY A 212 -0.48 9.34 -13.05
CA GLY A 212 0.16 10.38 -12.28
C GLY A 212 -0.49 10.64 -10.92
N MET A 213 0.20 11.41 -10.08
CA MET A 213 -0.32 11.92 -8.82
C MET A 213 -1.06 13.24 -9.03
N ALA A 214 -2.15 13.42 -8.29
CA ALA A 214 -2.97 14.62 -8.23
C ALA A 214 -3.29 14.96 -6.77
N THR A 215 -3.82 16.17 -6.55
CA THR A 215 -4.29 16.62 -5.23
C THR A 215 -5.80 16.83 -5.27
N SER A 216 -6.50 16.20 -4.33
CA SER A 216 -7.95 16.26 -4.21
C SER A 216 -8.48 17.67 -3.90
N GLN A 217 -9.74 17.92 -4.25
CA GLN A 217 -10.38 19.19 -3.90
C GLN A 217 -10.50 19.36 -2.38
N SER A 218 -10.82 18.30 -1.64
CA SER A 218 -10.89 18.33 -0.17
C SER A 218 -9.58 18.76 0.48
N VAL A 219 -8.45 18.30 -0.06
CA VAL A 219 -7.11 18.70 0.42
C VAL A 219 -6.81 20.17 0.09
N ARG A 220 -7.21 20.64 -1.10
CA ARG A 220 -7.07 22.05 -1.48
C ARG A 220 -7.89 22.96 -0.56
N ASP A 221 -9.12 22.57 -0.25
CA ASP A 221 -9.99 23.30 0.68
C ASP A 221 -9.41 23.32 2.09
N THR A 222 -8.82 22.21 2.54
CA THR A 222 -8.12 22.11 3.82
C THR A 222 -6.92 23.06 3.88
N ALA A 223 -6.10 23.10 2.83
CA ALA A 223 -4.97 24.02 2.73
C ALA A 223 -5.43 25.49 2.77
N ALA A 224 -6.51 25.84 2.06
CA ALA A 224 -7.09 27.17 2.08
C ALA A 224 -7.58 27.58 3.48
N ARG A 225 -8.31 26.69 4.18
CA ARG A 225 -8.76 26.91 5.57
C ARG A 225 -7.58 27.11 6.53
N LEU A 226 -6.47 26.42 6.29
CA LEU A 226 -5.26 26.55 7.07
C LEU A 226 -4.34 27.69 6.62
N GLY A 227 -4.67 28.43 5.57
CA GLY A 227 -3.82 29.50 5.04
C GLY A 227 -2.45 29.01 4.54
N VAL A 228 -2.41 27.79 4.01
CA VAL A 228 -1.22 27.17 3.40
C VAL A 228 -1.27 27.38 1.89
N LYS A 229 -0.20 27.94 1.33
CA LYS A 229 -0.08 28.16 -0.11
C LYS A 229 0.16 26.85 -0.85
N LEU A 230 -0.43 26.74 -2.03
CA LEU A 230 -0.23 25.63 -2.96
C LEU A 230 0.47 26.15 -4.22
N ASN A 231 1.29 25.30 -4.83
CA ASN A 231 1.85 25.60 -6.14
C ASN A 231 0.80 25.45 -7.26
N ARG A 232 1.17 25.78 -8.51
CA ARG A 232 0.26 25.74 -9.67
C ARG A 232 -0.38 24.36 -9.94
N PHE A 233 0.19 23.27 -9.43
CA PHE A 233 -0.34 21.91 -9.58
C PHE A 233 -1.23 21.49 -8.41
N GLY A 234 -1.23 22.25 -7.31
CA GLY A 234 -2.01 21.96 -6.11
C GLY A 234 -1.26 21.25 -4.99
N PHE A 235 0.03 20.97 -5.15
CA PHE A 235 0.86 20.47 -4.05
C PHE A 235 1.22 21.61 -3.11
N CYS A 236 1.55 21.28 -1.86
CA CYS A 236 1.99 22.27 -0.88
C CYS A 236 3.23 23.03 -1.38
N GLU A 237 3.17 24.36 -1.37
CA GLU A 237 4.32 25.19 -1.72
C GLU A 237 5.34 25.20 -0.56
N THR A 238 6.61 24.96 -0.90
CA THR A 238 7.74 24.91 0.05
C THR A 238 8.96 25.59 -0.56
N GLU A 239 9.88 26.08 0.27
CA GLU A 239 11.13 26.68 -0.18
C GLU A 239 12.26 25.65 -0.31
N THR A 240 13.23 25.90 -1.18
CA THR A 240 14.37 24.99 -1.45
C THR A 240 15.15 24.62 -0.18
N PHE A 241 15.40 25.59 0.71
CA PHE A 241 16.15 25.37 1.96
C PHE A 241 15.25 25.07 3.17
N ALA A 242 13.93 25.01 2.96
CA ALA A 242 12.95 24.64 3.98
C ALA A 242 11.86 23.71 3.40
N PRO A 243 12.24 22.52 2.87
CA PRO A 243 11.34 21.67 2.08
C PRO A 243 10.22 21.01 2.90
N LEU A 244 10.23 21.16 4.22
CA LEU A 244 9.26 20.60 5.15
C LEU A 244 8.40 21.69 5.81
N ALA A 245 8.73 22.96 5.62
CA ALA A 245 7.98 24.08 6.15
C ALA A 245 6.95 24.53 5.11
N THR A 246 5.72 24.75 5.55
CA THR A 246 4.71 25.39 4.70
C THR A 246 4.89 26.91 4.73
N SER A 247 4.09 27.62 3.93
CA SER A 247 4.00 29.08 3.99
C SER A 247 3.48 29.64 5.33
N ARG A 248 2.96 28.80 6.23
CA ARG A 248 2.44 29.20 7.54
C ARG A 248 3.31 28.64 8.67
N LYS A 249 3.88 29.55 9.47
CA LYS A 249 4.69 29.18 10.64
C LYS A 249 3.90 28.28 11.60
N GLY A 250 4.53 27.20 12.04
CA GLY A 250 3.93 26.19 12.91
C GLY A 250 3.18 25.07 12.19
N ILE A 251 3.03 25.18 10.85
CA ILE A 251 2.49 24.12 10.01
C ILE A 251 3.59 23.60 9.09
N TYR A 252 3.77 22.28 9.10
CA TYR A 252 4.77 21.54 8.34
C TYR A 252 4.07 20.60 7.36
N VAL A 253 4.82 20.07 6.40
CA VAL A 253 4.31 19.14 5.39
C VAL A 253 5.29 17.98 5.19
N CYS A 254 4.76 16.79 4.88
CA CYS A 254 5.56 15.67 4.42
C CYS A 254 4.79 14.80 3.41
N GLY A 255 5.55 13.98 2.66
CA GLY A 255 4.99 12.97 1.77
C GLY A 255 4.48 13.54 0.45
N ALA A 256 3.56 12.80 -0.17
CA ALA A 256 3.11 13.05 -1.54
C ALA A 256 2.37 14.38 -1.73
N PHE A 257 1.82 14.96 -0.65
CA PHE A 257 1.18 16.28 -0.71
C PHE A 257 2.17 17.41 -0.96
N GLN A 258 3.44 17.24 -0.56
CA GLN A 258 4.49 18.23 -0.84
C GLN A 258 4.95 18.16 -2.31
N SER A 259 5.07 16.94 -2.86
CA SER A 259 5.40 16.68 -4.27
C SER A 259 5.32 15.18 -4.57
N PRO A 260 5.23 14.77 -5.85
CA PRO A 260 5.28 13.36 -6.21
C PRO A 260 6.60 12.69 -5.81
N LYS A 261 6.52 11.62 -5.01
CA LYS A 261 7.66 10.89 -4.47
C LYS A 261 7.29 9.47 -4.03
N ASP A 262 8.30 8.64 -3.79
CA ASP A 262 8.13 7.26 -3.35
C ASP A 262 7.98 7.11 -1.83
N ILE A 263 7.84 5.87 -1.37
CA ILE A 263 7.67 5.53 0.04
C ILE A 263 8.95 5.87 0.85
N PRO A 264 10.17 5.45 0.47
CA PRO A 264 11.40 5.84 1.17
C PRO A 264 11.54 7.36 1.38
N GLU A 265 11.35 8.16 0.34
CA GLU A 265 11.42 9.62 0.43
C GLU A 265 10.33 10.17 1.37
N THR A 266 9.11 9.60 1.30
CA THR A 266 8.00 9.97 2.18
C THR A 266 8.31 9.69 3.65
N VAL A 267 8.86 8.52 3.98
CA VAL A 267 9.22 8.14 5.36
C VAL A 267 10.35 9.03 5.90
N ALA A 268 11.33 9.33 5.07
CA ALA A 268 12.41 10.26 5.43
C ALA A 268 11.87 11.67 5.71
N GLN A 269 10.99 12.20 4.85
CA GLN A 269 10.35 13.49 5.08
C GLN A 269 9.45 13.49 6.32
N ALA A 270 8.72 12.40 6.60
CA ALA A 270 7.89 12.30 7.80
C ALA A 270 8.73 12.43 9.08
N SER A 271 9.90 11.78 9.12
CA SER A 271 10.85 11.89 10.23
C SER A 271 11.39 13.33 10.38
N GLY A 272 11.75 13.96 9.27
CA GLY A 272 12.19 15.35 9.26
C GLY A 272 11.10 16.33 9.71
N ALA A 273 9.86 16.14 9.25
CA ALA A 273 8.73 17.00 9.62
C ALA A 273 8.38 16.84 11.10
N ALA A 274 8.43 15.62 11.63
CA ALA A 274 8.27 15.36 13.06
C ALA A 274 9.35 16.07 13.89
N ALA A 275 10.62 16.04 13.45
CA ALA A 275 11.70 16.76 14.12
C ALA A 275 11.50 18.27 14.08
N ALA A 276 11.14 18.84 12.92
CA ALA A 276 10.89 20.26 12.74
C ALA A 276 9.70 20.75 13.59
N ALA A 277 8.58 20.01 13.56
CA ALA A 277 7.39 20.29 14.35
C ALA A 277 7.63 20.17 15.85
N SER A 278 8.44 19.17 16.27
CA SER A 278 8.81 18.98 17.68
C SER A 278 9.75 20.07 18.18
N GLY A 279 10.58 20.65 17.30
CA GLY A 279 11.51 21.72 17.67
C GLY A 279 10.81 22.95 18.24
N ILE A 280 9.67 23.35 17.66
CA ILE A 280 8.94 24.54 18.11
C ILE A 280 8.09 24.32 19.36
N ILE A 281 7.78 23.07 19.70
CA ILE A 281 7.03 22.70 20.92
C ILE A 281 7.93 22.02 21.97
N ALA A 282 9.26 22.14 21.84
CA ALA A 282 10.21 21.40 22.67
C ALA A 282 10.01 21.65 24.18
N SER A 283 9.59 22.85 24.58
CA SER A 283 9.32 23.22 25.97
C SER A 283 8.13 22.46 26.59
N ALA A 284 7.22 21.92 25.77
CA ALA A 284 6.05 21.15 26.19
C ALA A 284 6.24 19.64 25.99
N ARG A 285 7.47 19.15 25.74
CA ARG A 285 7.73 17.74 25.50
C ARG A 285 7.32 16.89 26.70
N GLY A 286 6.48 15.89 26.45
CA GLY A 286 6.07 14.90 27.46
C GLY A 286 4.95 15.36 28.41
N THR A 287 4.49 16.61 28.34
CA THR A 287 3.44 17.12 29.24
C THR A 287 2.08 16.45 29.03
N LEU A 288 1.85 15.89 27.83
CA LEU A 288 0.64 15.14 27.45
C LEU A 288 0.94 13.66 27.16
N ALA A 289 2.12 13.16 27.51
CA ALA A 289 2.47 11.77 27.24
C ALA A 289 1.80 10.84 28.28
N ILE A 290 0.98 9.91 27.79
CA ILE A 290 0.44 8.83 28.61
C ILE A 290 1.43 7.67 28.56
N LYS A 291 1.92 7.24 29.72
CA LYS A 291 2.78 6.06 29.80
C LYS A 291 1.91 4.83 29.60
N LYS A 292 2.25 4.00 28.62
CA LYS A 292 1.61 2.70 28.41
C LYS A 292 1.92 1.80 29.61
N GLU A 293 0.88 1.32 30.26
CA GLU A 293 0.98 0.34 31.35
C GLU A 293 0.87 -1.07 30.77
N TYR A 294 1.75 -1.95 31.23
CA TYR A 294 1.75 -3.37 30.88
C TYR A 294 1.25 -4.18 32.07
N PRO A 295 0.65 -5.36 31.85
CA PRO A 295 0.41 -6.29 32.94
C PRO A 295 1.72 -6.65 33.66
N PRO A 296 1.66 -7.08 34.94
CA PRO A 296 2.80 -7.70 35.61
C PRO A 296 3.45 -8.75 34.71
N GLU A 297 4.78 -8.84 34.75
CA GLU A 297 5.48 -9.87 34.01
C GLU A 297 5.28 -11.22 34.70
N ASP A 298 4.87 -12.23 33.94
CA ASP A 298 4.74 -13.60 34.43
C ASP A 298 6.14 -14.16 34.72
N GLU A 299 6.34 -14.67 35.94
CA GLU A 299 7.60 -15.27 36.34
C GLU A 299 7.70 -16.69 35.78
N VAL A 300 8.50 -16.86 34.72
CA VAL A 300 8.81 -18.19 34.16
C VAL A 300 9.96 -18.79 34.95
N LYS A 301 9.67 -19.80 35.76
CA LYS A 301 10.66 -20.45 36.63
C LYS A 301 11.51 -21.46 35.84
N PRO A 302 12.80 -21.65 36.17
CA PRO A 302 13.64 -22.63 35.49
C PRO A 302 13.12 -24.06 35.55
N GLU A 303 12.34 -24.40 36.58
CA GLU A 303 11.75 -25.73 36.79
C GLU A 303 10.41 -25.92 36.07
N GLU A 304 9.85 -24.86 35.47
CA GLU A 304 8.58 -24.91 34.77
C GLU A 304 8.74 -25.55 33.39
N GLU A 305 7.85 -26.48 33.05
CA GLU A 305 7.81 -27.12 31.74
C GLU A 305 7.63 -26.08 30.64
N ALA A 306 8.39 -26.22 29.54
CA ALA A 306 8.23 -25.32 28.42
C ALA A 306 6.89 -25.55 27.72
N ARG A 307 6.18 -24.46 27.44
CA ARG A 307 4.89 -24.46 26.76
C ARG A 307 4.96 -23.46 25.63
N ILE A 308 5.42 -23.94 24.49
CA ILE A 308 5.77 -23.13 23.32
C ILE A 308 4.57 -23.00 22.40
N GLY A 309 4.23 -21.76 22.03
CA GLY A 309 3.31 -21.47 20.93
C GLY A 309 4.08 -21.08 19.67
N VAL A 310 3.82 -21.75 18.56
CA VAL A 310 4.46 -21.47 17.27
C VAL A 310 3.46 -20.84 16.31
N PHE A 311 3.77 -19.67 15.77
CA PHE A 311 2.93 -18.94 14.82
C PHE A 311 3.66 -18.79 13.47
N VAL A 312 3.18 -19.48 12.44
CA VAL A 312 3.81 -19.52 11.13
C VAL A 312 3.11 -18.55 10.17
N CYS A 313 3.88 -17.65 9.56
CA CYS A 313 3.36 -16.65 8.63
C CYS A 313 3.35 -17.16 7.20
N HIS A 314 2.23 -17.00 6.49
CA HIS A 314 2.13 -17.35 5.07
C HIS A 314 2.51 -16.21 4.11
N CYS A 315 2.21 -14.97 4.48
CA CYS A 315 2.49 -13.74 3.72
C CYS A 315 2.23 -13.84 2.19
N GLY A 316 1.11 -14.45 1.79
CA GLY A 316 0.78 -14.67 0.37
C GLY A 316 1.87 -15.46 -0.36
N ILE A 317 2.31 -14.96 -1.52
CA ILE A 317 3.38 -15.60 -2.30
C ILE A 317 4.79 -15.35 -1.73
N ASN A 318 4.97 -14.36 -0.83
CA ASN A 318 6.30 -14.01 -0.33
C ASN A 318 6.93 -15.12 0.52
N ILE A 319 6.14 -15.80 1.36
CA ILE A 319 6.59 -16.96 2.15
C ILE A 319 5.97 -18.23 1.56
N GLY A 320 4.64 -18.26 1.42
CA GLY A 320 3.93 -19.45 0.92
C GLY A 320 4.24 -19.84 -0.53
N GLY A 321 4.85 -18.94 -1.32
CA GLY A 321 5.34 -19.28 -2.65
C GLY A 321 6.68 -20.04 -2.66
N VAL A 322 7.40 -20.06 -1.53
CA VAL A 322 8.72 -20.68 -1.39
C VAL A 322 8.71 -21.81 -0.36
N VAL A 323 7.98 -21.63 0.74
CA VAL A 323 7.90 -22.56 1.88
C VAL A 323 6.51 -23.18 1.92
N ASN A 324 6.44 -24.51 2.09
CA ASN A 324 5.19 -25.19 2.38
C ASN A 324 4.77 -24.93 3.83
N VAL A 325 4.03 -23.85 4.05
CA VAL A 325 3.56 -23.38 5.36
C VAL A 325 2.75 -24.45 6.11
N PRO A 326 1.80 -25.17 5.47
CA PRO A 326 1.12 -26.30 6.11
C PRO A 326 2.08 -27.37 6.64
N ALA A 327 3.09 -27.77 5.86
CA ALA A 327 4.07 -28.77 6.30
C ALA A 327 4.94 -28.27 7.46
N VAL A 328 5.30 -26.99 7.48
CA VAL A 328 6.04 -26.37 8.60
C VAL A 328 5.19 -26.38 9.87
N LYS A 329 3.90 -26.06 9.77
CA LYS A 329 2.95 -26.13 10.88
C LYS A 329 2.82 -27.55 11.43
N GLU A 330 2.62 -28.53 10.56
CA GLU A 330 2.53 -29.95 10.95
C GLU A 330 3.81 -30.40 11.65
N TYR A 331 4.98 -30.10 11.08
CA TYR A 331 6.27 -30.42 11.68
C TYR A 331 6.47 -29.75 13.04
N ALA A 332 6.19 -28.45 13.15
CA ALA A 332 6.33 -27.71 14.40
C ALA A 332 5.49 -28.32 15.52
N GLY A 333 4.31 -28.86 15.21
CA GLY A 333 3.42 -29.52 16.18
C GLY A 333 3.95 -30.85 16.71
N THR A 334 4.98 -31.42 16.08
CA THR A 334 5.65 -32.65 16.55
C THR A 334 6.85 -32.39 17.45
N LEU A 335 7.28 -31.13 17.57
CA LEU A 335 8.46 -30.78 18.35
C LEU A 335 8.19 -30.85 19.86
N PRO A 336 9.18 -31.21 20.68
CA PRO A 336 9.06 -31.18 22.14
C PRO A 336 8.59 -29.81 22.63
N ASP A 337 7.79 -29.81 23.70
CA ASP A 337 7.32 -28.61 24.40
C ASP A 337 6.39 -27.67 23.59
N VAL A 338 6.13 -27.98 22.31
CA VAL A 338 5.18 -27.23 21.48
C VAL A 338 3.77 -27.69 21.78
N VAL A 339 2.98 -26.81 22.40
CA VAL A 339 1.61 -27.10 22.83
C VAL A 339 0.55 -26.42 21.95
N HIS A 340 0.97 -25.48 21.10
CA HIS A 340 0.10 -24.80 20.16
C HIS A 340 0.87 -24.42 18.89
N VAL A 341 0.27 -24.70 17.73
CA VAL A 341 0.77 -24.19 16.45
C VAL A 341 -0.39 -23.59 15.67
N ASP A 342 -0.19 -22.39 15.15
CA ASP A 342 -1.15 -21.71 14.27
C ASP A 342 -0.45 -21.18 13.02
N GLU A 343 -1.22 -21.03 11.94
CA GLU A 343 -0.76 -20.39 10.71
C GLU A 343 -1.68 -19.24 10.33
N ASN A 344 -1.10 -18.11 9.93
CA ASN A 344 -1.87 -16.90 9.62
C ASN A 344 -1.35 -16.27 8.32
N LEU A 345 -2.24 -15.61 7.57
CA LEU A 345 -1.85 -14.94 6.33
C LEU A 345 -0.82 -13.84 6.61
N TYR A 346 -1.03 -13.04 7.66
CA TYR A 346 -0.08 -12.02 8.11
C TYR A 346 0.07 -12.06 9.62
N THR A 347 1.12 -12.69 10.14
CA THR A 347 1.31 -12.76 11.59
C THR A 347 1.53 -11.39 12.23
N CYS A 348 2.06 -10.43 11.46
CA CYS A 348 2.24 -9.05 11.90
C CYS A 348 0.96 -8.20 11.96
N SER A 349 -0.17 -8.74 11.48
CA SER A 349 -1.47 -8.06 11.55
C SER A 349 -1.96 -7.92 12.99
N GLN A 350 -2.71 -6.85 13.28
CA GLN A 350 -3.26 -6.61 14.61
C GLN A 350 -4.16 -7.76 15.09
N ASP A 351 -4.92 -8.39 14.19
CA ASP A 351 -5.77 -9.51 14.55
C ASP A 351 -4.99 -10.77 14.90
N THR A 352 -3.86 -11.01 14.24
CA THR A 352 -3.00 -12.12 14.65
C THR A 352 -2.26 -11.79 15.94
N GLN A 353 -1.88 -10.54 16.19
CA GLN A 353 -1.33 -10.14 17.49
C GLN A 353 -2.32 -10.39 18.65
N GLU A 354 -3.60 -10.06 18.49
CA GLU A 354 -4.63 -10.40 19.49
C GLU A 354 -4.79 -11.91 19.66
N LYS A 355 -4.76 -12.69 18.57
CA LYS A 355 -4.78 -14.17 18.64
C LYS A 355 -3.60 -14.72 19.43
N ILE A 356 -2.39 -14.18 19.22
CA ILE A 356 -1.20 -14.56 19.99
C ILE A 356 -1.43 -14.28 21.47
N LYS A 357 -1.90 -13.08 21.83
CA LYS A 357 -2.21 -12.72 23.23
C LYS A 357 -3.26 -13.64 23.87
N ASN A 358 -4.30 -13.99 23.13
CA ASN A 358 -5.33 -14.90 23.62
C ASN A 358 -4.80 -16.33 23.76
N ALA A 359 -4.02 -16.82 22.78
CA ALA A 359 -3.39 -18.13 22.84
C ALA A 359 -2.44 -18.26 24.03
N ILE A 360 -1.67 -17.22 24.34
CA ILE A 360 -0.80 -17.18 25.53
C ILE A 360 -1.62 -17.46 26.80
N LYS A 361 -2.75 -16.77 26.96
CA LYS A 361 -3.61 -16.91 28.15
C LYS A 361 -4.38 -18.22 28.17
N GLU A 362 -5.02 -18.58 27.06
CA GLU A 362 -5.92 -19.75 26.97
C GLU A 362 -5.17 -21.08 26.99
N LYS A 363 -3.95 -21.11 26.44
CA LYS A 363 -3.12 -22.32 26.36
C LYS A 363 -2.03 -22.35 27.43
N GLY A 364 -1.88 -21.30 28.22
CA GLY A 364 -0.81 -21.15 29.20
C GLY A 364 0.55 -21.26 28.52
N LEU A 365 0.77 -20.49 27.47
CA LEU A 365 2.07 -20.45 26.79
C LEU A 365 3.03 -19.61 27.63
N ASN A 366 4.25 -20.11 27.83
CA ASN A 366 5.31 -19.36 28.51
C ASN A 366 6.46 -18.97 27.57
N ARG A 367 6.40 -19.39 26.30
CA ARG A 367 7.35 -19.06 25.22
C ARG A 367 6.63 -18.95 23.89
N VAL A 368 7.07 -18.05 23.02
CA VAL A 368 6.45 -17.82 21.71
C VAL A 368 7.50 -17.81 20.60
N ILE A 369 7.28 -18.63 19.58
CA ILE A 369 8.08 -18.63 18.35
C ILE A 369 7.22 -18.07 17.22
N VAL A 370 7.70 -17.02 16.58
CA VAL A 370 7.06 -16.46 15.39
C VAL A 370 7.93 -16.72 14.16
N ALA A 371 7.54 -17.69 13.34
CA ALA A 371 8.19 -18.00 12.08
C ALA A 371 7.64 -17.06 10.99
N SER A 372 8.31 -15.92 10.78
CA SER A 372 7.82 -14.86 9.88
C SER A 372 8.96 -14.11 9.15
N CYS A 373 8.64 -12.94 8.59
CA CYS A 373 9.57 -12.08 7.86
C CYS A 373 10.72 -11.53 8.75
N SER A 374 11.51 -10.60 8.21
CA SER A 374 12.73 -10.08 8.85
C SER A 374 12.55 -9.60 10.30
N PRO A 375 13.36 -10.13 11.26
CA PRO A 375 13.29 -9.74 12.68
C PRO A 375 13.60 -8.25 12.88
N ARG A 376 14.51 -7.67 12.09
CA ARG A 376 14.83 -6.23 12.13
C ARG A 376 13.60 -5.32 12.05
N THR A 377 12.56 -5.77 11.37
CA THR A 377 11.33 -4.99 11.15
C THR A 377 10.17 -5.38 12.08
N HIS A 378 10.11 -6.64 12.53
CA HIS A 378 8.93 -7.17 13.22
C HIS A 378 9.20 -7.68 14.64
N GLU A 379 10.46 -7.94 15.01
CA GLU A 379 10.80 -8.42 16.36
C GLU A 379 10.29 -7.46 17.45
N PRO A 380 10.53 -6.12 17.40
CA PRO A 380 10.03 -5.23 18.44
C PRO A 380 8.50 -5.25 18.59
N MET A 381 7.77 -5.46 17.49
CA MET A 381 6.31 -5.59 17.50
C MET A 381 5.90 -6.86 18.26
N PHE A 382 6.46 -8.02 17.93
CA PHE A 382 6.09 -9.27 18.60
C PHE A 382 6.51 -9.28 20.07
N GLN A 383 7.67 -8.68 20.39
CA GLN A 383 8.11 -8.44 21.76
C GLN A 383 7.10 -7.59 22.54
N GLU A 384 6.53 -6.56 21.92
CA GLU A 384 5.47 -5.75 22.52
C GLU A 384 4.17 -6.55 22.67
N THR A 385 3.78 -7.33 21.65
CA THR A 385 2.59 -8.20 21.68
C THR A 385 2.62 -9.18 22.85
N ILE A 386 3.72 -9.89 23.06
CA ILE A 386 3.82 -10.86 24.18
C ILE A 386 3.94 -10.15 25.53
N ARG A 387 4.55 -8.96 25.58
CA ARG A 387 4.61 -8.16 26.81
C ARG A 387 3.24 -7.66 27.24
N GLU A 388 2.37 -7.32 26.29
CA GLU A 388 0.95 -7.01 26.53
C GLU A 388 0.15 -8.23 27.04
N ALA A 389 0.63 -9.45 26.79
CA ALA A 389 0.01 -10.67 27.30
C ALA A 389 0.43 -11.00 28.74
N GLY A 390 1.56 -10.46 29.23
CA GLY A 390 2.17 -10.81 30.52
C GLY A 390 3.56 -11.41 30.39
N LEU A 391 3.96 -11.90 29.21
CA LEU A 391 5.24 -12.60 29.06
C LEU A 391 6.44 -11.66 29.04
N ASN A 392 7.59 -12.19 29.46
CA ASN A 392 8.87 -11.58 29.21
C ASN A 392 9.08 -11.44 27.70
N LYS A 393 9.49 -10.25 27.26
CA LYS A 393 9.61 -9.93 25.84
C LYS A 393 10.69 -10.71 25.08
N PHE A 394 11.51 -11.51 25.77
CA PHE A 394 12.59 -12.31 25.18
C PHE A 394 12.30 -13.82 25.19
N LEU A 395 11.12 -14.24 25.65
CA LEU A 395 10.63 -15.62 25.65
C LEU A 395 9.63 -15.85 24.52
#